data_AF-A0A561DZA3-F1
#
_entry.id   AF-A0A561DZA3-F1
#
_cell.length_a   1.000
_cell.length_b   1.000
_cell.length_c   1.000
_cell.angle_alpha   90.00
_cell.angle_beta   90.00
_cell.angle_gamma   90.00
#
_symmetry.space_group_name_H-M   'P 1'
#
loop_
_entity.id
_entity.type
_entity.pdbx_description
1 polymer ?
#
loop_
_entity_poly.entity_id
_entity_poly.type
_entity_poly.pdbx_seq_one_letter_code
_entity_poly.pdbx_strand_id
1 'polypeptide(L)'
;MNQKFLYIIVIIALGYLLKRFNILLEKDGQVISKIIFRITLPALVIVTFDSVKIEISLILIPIIVLIYGVVTTCLGLWVFKNEERELKGSFMIMSSGYNVGLFAFPLVYAIWGMSGLTYFSMFDVGTSFLVFGIAYILGSYFSEEGLRLRLLKLEKNLVNQFL
;
A
#
# COMPACT_ATOMS: atom_id res chain seq x y z
N MET A 1 -0.06 -25.93 2.96
CA MET A 1 -0.14 -24.49 3.23
C MET A 1 1.02 -24.00 4.10
N ASN A 2 1.30 -24.64 5.24
CA ASN A 2 2.29 -24.19 6.22
C ASN A 2 3.76 -24.16 5.72
N GLN A 3 4.16 -25.09 4.83
CA GLN A 3 5.53 -25.12 4.29
C GLN A 3 5.86 -23.90 3.41
N LYS A 4 4.91 -23.47 2.56
CA LYS A 4 5.11 -22.32 1.66
C LYS A 4 5.30 -21.02 2.45
N PHE A 5 4.54 -20.87 3.53
CA PHE A 5 4.67 -19.74 4.45
C PHE A 5 6.05 -19.72 5.12
N LEU A 6 6.52 -20.89 5.59
CA LEU A 6 7.85 -21.02 6.20
C LEU A 6 8.97 -20.62 5.22
N TYR A 7 8.89 -21.03 3.95
CA TYR A 7 9.87 -20.65 2.94
C TYR A 7 9.97 -19.12 2.77
N ILE A 8 8.86 -18.41 2.88
CA ILE A 8 8.86 -16.95 2.74
C ILE A 8 9.54 -16.29 3.94
N ILE A 9 9.28 -16.77 5.15
CA ILE A 9 9.99 -16.28 6.36
C ILE A 9 11.49 -16.51 6.21
N VAL A 10 11.89 -17.69 5.72
CA VAL A 10 13.31 -18.01 5.48
C VAL A 10 13.93 -17.09 4.43
N ILE A 11 13.22 -16.81 3.33
CA ILE A 11 13.70 -15.88 2.28
C ILE A 11 13.86 -14.45 2.83
N ILE A 12 12.90 -13.97 3.63
CA ILE A 12 12.98 -12.65 4.28
C ILE A 12 14.17 -12.61 5.24
N ALA A 13 14.33 -13.64 6.07
CA ALA A 13 15.45 -13.74 7.00
C ALA A 13 16.79 -13.78 6.26
N LEU A 14 16.87 -14.51 5.14
CA LEU A 14 18.05 -14.54 4.28
C LEU A 14 18.37 -13.15 3.72
N GLY A 15 17.39 -12.45 3.15
CA GLY A 15 17.57 -11.08 2.65
C GLY A 15 18.09 -10.13 3.73
N TYR A 16 17.58 -10.25 4.96
CA TYR A 16 18.07 -9.49 6.10
C TYR A 16 19.52 -9.85 6.48
N LEU A 17 19.87 -11.14 6.52
CA LEU A 17 21.23 -11.60 6.79
C LEU A 17 22.22 -11.11 5.73
N LEU A 18 21.84 -11.19 4.45
CA LEU A 18 22.66 -10.68 3.34
C LEU A 18 22.88 -9.16 3.45
N LYS A 19 21.87 -8.39 3.88
CA LYS A 19 22.03 -6.96 4.21
C LYS A 19 23.02 -6.78 5.36
N ARG A 20 22.90 -7.59 6.41
CA ARG A 20 23.76 -7.52 7.62
C ARG A 20 25.23 -7.82 7.31
N PHE A 21 25.51 -8.72 6.36
CA PHE A 21 26.85 -9.03 5.90
C PHE A 21 27.38 -8.07 4.82
N ASN A 22 26.66 -6.98 4.52
CA ASN A 22 26.98 -6.01 3.46
C ASN A 22 27.12 -6.63 2.05
N ILE A 23 26.53 -7.80 1.82
CA ILE A 23 26.46 -8.43 0.50
C ILE A 23 25.41 -7.71 -0.35
N LEU A 24 24.31 -7.31 0.29
CA LEU A 24 23.27 -6.48 -0.31
C LEU A 24 23.20 -5.14 0.41
N LEU A 25 23.03 -4.07 -0.35
CA LEU A 25 22.84 -2.72 0.16
C LEU A 25 21.37 -2.30 0.00
N GLU A 26 20.96 -1.30 0.76
CA GLU A 26 19.57 -0.82 0.73
C GLU A 26 19.16 -0.30 -0.66
N LYS A 27 20.10 0.32 -1.37
CA LYS A 27 19.92 0.76 -2.76
C LYS A 27 19.56 -0.40 -3.70
N ASP A 28 20.06 -1.60 -3.45
CA ASP A 28 19.81 -2.76 -4.32
C ASP A 28 18.36 -3.20 -4.19
N GLY A 29 17.81 -3.16 -2.97
CA GLY A 29 16.37 -3.38 -2.72
C GLY A 29 15.48 -2.34 -3.41
N GLN A 30 15.91 -1.07 -3.49
CA GLN A 30 15.19 -0.03 -4.23
C GLN A 30 15.20 -0.30 -5.74
N VAL A 31 16.32 -0.76 -6.30
CA VAL A 31 16.44 -1.14 -7.72
C VAL A 31 15.49 -2.29 -8.03
N ILE A 32 15.49 -3.35 -7.22
CA ILE A 32 14.58 -4.50 -7.38
C ILE A 32 13.12 -4.05 -7.29
N SER A 33 12.77 -3.23 -6.31
CA SER A 33 11.41 -2.68 -6.15
C SER A 33 10.97 -1.89 -7.39
N LYS A 34 11.86 -1.09 -7.97
CA LYS A 34 11.59 -0.35 -9.20
C LYS A 34 11.32 -1.27 -10.39
N ILE A 35 12.07 -2.36 -10.53
CA ILE A 35 11.81 -3.38 -11.56
C ILE A 35 10.43 -4.01 -11.34
N ILE A 36 10.11 -4.33 -10.09
CA ILE A 36 8.82 -4.94 -9.74
C ILE A 36 7.66 -4.03 -10.14
N PHE A 37 7.67 -2.77 -9.70
CA PHE A 37 6.58 -1.82 -9.98
C PHE A 37 6.47 -1.40 -11.44
N ARG A 38 7.59 -1.30 -12.16
CA ARG A 38 7.58 -0.78 -13.54
C ARG A 38 7.36 -1.84 -14.60
N ILE A 39 7.72 -3.09 -14.32
CA ILE A 39 7.74 -4.15 -15.33
C ILE A 39 6.89 -5.32 -14.89
N THR A 40 7.21 -5.95 -13.76
CA THR A 40 6.60 -7.24 -13.42
C THR A 40 5.15 -7.10 -12.97
N LEU A 41 4.81 -6.08 -12.17
CA LEU A 41 3.44 -5.85 -11.72
C LEU A 41 2.49 -5.51 -12.87
N PRO A 42 2.81 -4.56 -13.79
CA PRO A 42 1.98 -4.33 -14.97
C PRO A 42 1.80 -5.58 -15.85
N ALA A 43 2.87 -6.34 -16.08
CA ALA A 43 2.80 -7.59 -16.83
C ALA A 43 1.90 -8.62 -16.15
N LEU A 44 2.03 -8.75 -14.82
CA LEU A 44 1.20 -9.64 -14.01
C LEU A 44 -0.28 -9.24 -14.10
N VAL A 45 -0.59 -7.94 -13.96
CA VAL A 45 -1.95 -7.42 -14.11
C VAL A 45 -2.51 -7.80 -15.49
N ILE A 46 -1.80 -7.54 -16.58
CA ILE A 46 -2.27 -7.86 -17.94
C ILE A 46 -2.63 -9.34 -18.09
N VAL A 47 -1.74 -10.25 -17.65
CA VAL A 47 -1.98 -11.71 -17.73
C VAL A 47 -3.12 -12.16 -16.81
N THR A 48 -3.25 -11.53 -15.64
CA THR A 48 -4.33 -11.82 -14.69
C THR A 48 -5.69 -11.46 -15.27
N PHE A 49 -5.83 -10.26 -15.85
CA PHE A 49 -7.11 -9.75 -16.32
C PHE A 49 -7.61 -10.44 -17.59
N ASP A 50 -6.72 -10.94 -18.45
CA ASP A 50 -7.10 -11.79 -19.58
C ASP A 50 -7.82 -13.09 -19.13
N SER A 51 -7.50 -13.55 -17.92
CA SER A 51 -7.98 -14.83 -17.37
C SER A 51 -9.26 -14.71 -16.52
N VAL A 52 -9.70 -13.49 -16.17
CA VAL A 52 -10.68 -13.27 -15.10
C VAL A 52 -12.05 -12.85 -15.64
N LYS A 53 -13.07 -13.65 -15.36
CA LYS A 53 -14.46 -13.20 -15.39
C LYS A 53 -14.72 -12.39 -14.12
N ILE A 54 -14.90 -11.08 -14.24
CA ILE A 54 -15.22 -10.23 -13.08
C ILE A 54 -16.61 -10.60 -12.57
N GLU A 55 -16.65 -11.35 -11.47
CA GLU A 55 -17.87 -11.61 -10.74
C GLU A 55 -18.19 -10.43 -9.82
N ILE A 56 -19.48 -10.09 -9.71
CA ILE A 56 -19.97 -8.98 -8.86
C ILE A 56 -19.58 -9.18 -7.38
N SER A 57 -19.37 -10.44 -6.95
CA SER A 57 -18.87 -10.81 -5.63
C SER A 57 -17.52 -10.16 -5.28
N LEU A 58 -16.66 -9.90 -6.27
CA LEU A 58 -15.33 -9.31 -6.08
C LEU A 58 -15.39 -7.82 -5.68
N ILE A 59 -16.44 -7.10 -6.06
CA ILE A 59 -16.61 -5.67 -5.75
C ILE A 59 -16.87 -5.43 -4.25
N LEU A 60 -17.40 -6.44 -3.54
CA LEU A 60 -17.63 -6.35 -2.09
C LEU A 60 -16.31 -6.19 -1.31
N ILE A 61 -15.19 -6.68 -1.85
CA ILE A 61 -13.89 -6.64 -1.18
C ILE A 61 -13.41 -5.20 -0.98
N PRO A 62 -13.30 -4.33 -2.02
CA PRO A 62 -12.97 -2.92 -1.85
C PRO A 62 -13.85 -2.21 -0.81
N ILE A 63 -15.15 -2.51 -0.80
CA ILE A 63 -16.10 -1.89 0.15
C ILE A 63 -15.78 -2.30 1.59
N ILE A 64 -15.53 -3.59 1.84
CA ILE A 64 -15.13 -4.08 3.16
C ILE A 64 -13.82 -3.45 3.60
N VAL A 65 -12.84 -3.35 2.69
CA VAL A 65 -11.55 -2.71 2.97
C VAL A 65 -11.73 -1.24 3.34
N LEU A 66 -12.58 -0.51 2.61
CA LEU A 66 -12.89 0.88 2.91
C LEU A 66 -13.51 1.03 4.30
N ILE A 67 -14.52 0.21 4.64
CA ILE A 67 -15.15 0.22 5.96
C ILE A 67 -14.11 -0.08 7.04
N TYR A 68 -13.29 -1.11 6.85
CA TYR A 68 -12.21 -1.45 7.76
C TYR A 68 -11.25 -0.28 7.96
N GLY A 69 -10.83 0.38 6.88
CA GLY A 69 -9.92 1.53 6.95
C GLY A 69 -10.50 2.75 7.66
N VAL A 70 -11.81 2.99 7.52
CA VAL A 70 -12.51 4.02 8.31
C VAL A 70 -12.52 3.65 9.79
N VAL A 71 -12.81 2.38 10.12
CA VAL A 71 -12.82 1.90 11.50
C VAL A 71 -11.43 2.02 12.13
N THR A 72 -10.37 1.58 11.44
CA THR A 72 -8.99 1.70 11.96
C THR A 72 -8.55 3.14 12.09
N THR A 73 -9.00 4.03 11.20
CA THR A 73 -8.77 5.47 11.33
C THR A 73 -9.45 6.02 12.59
N CYS A 74 -10.72 5.70 12.83
CA CYS A 74 -11.42 6.13 14.04
C CYS A 74 -10.72 5.61 15.32
N LEU A 75 -10.29 4.35 15.31
CA LEU A 75 -9.52 3.75 16.42
C LEU A 75 -8.17 4.45 16.58
N GLY A 76 -7.44 4.72 15.50
CA GLY A 76 -6.16 5.43 15.53
C GLY A 76 -6.28 6.82 16.14
N LEU A 77 -7.34 7.57 15.81
CA LEU A 77 -7.58 8.90 16.40
C LEU A 77 -7.76 8.83 17.93
N TRP A 78 -8.34 7.74 18.42
CA TRP A 78 -8.53 7.49 19.85
C TRP A 78 -7.24 6.99 20.54
N VAL A 79 -6.53 6.04 19.92
CA VAL A 79 -5.29 5.47 20.46
C VAL A 79 -4.17 6.52 20.50
N PHE A 80 -3.97 7.26 19.40
CA PHE A 80 -2.90 8.26 19.28
C PHE A 80 -3.34 9.66 19.74
N LYS A 81 -4.35 9.76 20.60
CA LYS A 81 -4.92 11.06 21.01
C LYS A 81 -3.95 11.95 21.80
N ASN A 82 -3.00 11.34 22.51
CA ASN A 82 -2.04 12.01 23.37
C ASN A 82 -0.70 12.29 22.68
N GLU A 83 -0.53 11.85 21.43
CA GLU A 83 0.70 12.06 20.68
C GLU A 83 0.79 13.49 20.15
N GLU A 84 2.01 13.98 19.99
CA GLU A 84 2.28 15.26 19.34
C GLU A 84 1.72 15.29 17.91
N ARG A 85 1.29 16.46 17.44
CA ARG A 85 0.47 16.61 16.23
C ARG A 85 1.08 15.94 14.99
N GLU A 86 2.38 16.15 14.76
CA GLU A 86 3.09 15.60 13.61
C GLU A 86 3.26 14.08 13.70
N LEU A 87 3.61 13.59 14.90
CA LEU A 87 3.80 12.18 15.17
C LEU A 87 2.45 11.43 15.04
N LYS A 88 1.38 12.02 15.58
CA LYS A 88 0.01 11.55 15.39
C LYS A 88 -0.34 11.45 13.92
N GLY A 89 -0.06 12.48 13.13
CA GLY A 89 -0.27 12.46 11.68
C GLY A 89 0.44 11.30 11.00
N SER A 90 1.72 11.10 11.33
CA SER A 90 2.55 10.01 10.80
C SER A 90 1.97 8.63 11.16
N PHE A 91 1.62 8.40 12.42
CA PHE A 91 1.00 7.15 12.86
C PHE A 91 -0.35 6.89 12.20
N MET A 92 -1.18 7.93 12.05
CA MET A 92 -2.47 7.85 11.37
C MET A 92 -2.30 7.43 9.91
N ILE A 93 -1.38 8.05 9.16
CA ILE A 93 -1.08 7.65 7.77
C ILE A 93 -0.60 6.19 7.73
N MET A 94 0.38 5.84 8.56
CA MET A 94 0.96 4.49 8.59
C MET A 94 -0.06 3.42 8.94
N SER A 95 -1.04 3.72 9.80
CA SER A 95 -2.10 2.77 10.20
C SER A 95 -3.09 2.42 9.07
N SER A 96 -3.20 3.29 8.06
CA SER A 96 -4.15 3.16 6.96
C SER A 96 -3.54 2.58 5.67
N GLY A 97 -2.20 2.58 5.57
CA GLY A 97 -1.46 2.13 4.39
C GLY A 97 -0.96 0.69 4.50
N TYR A 98 -1.01 -0.03 3.38
CA TYR A 98 -0.51 -1.41 3.27
C TYR A 98 0.54 -1.50 2.17
N ASN A 99 1.59 -2.31 2.39
CA ASN A 99 2.55 -2.63 1.34
C ASN A 99 2.04 -3.81 0.49
N VAL A 100 0.96 -3.59 -0.26
CA VAL A 100 0.31 -4.66 -1.01
C VAL A 100 1.21 -5.14 -2.16
N GLY A 101 1.79 -4.20 -2.90
CA GLY A 101 2.57 -4.49 -4.10
C GLY A 101 3.87 -5.30 -3.85
N LEU A 102 4.74 -4.86 -2.94
CA LEU A 102 6.03 -5.53 -2.73
C LEU A 102 5.96 -6.67 -1.72
N PHE A 103 5.05 -6.61 -0.74
CA PHE A 103 4.98 -7.62 0.31
C PHE A 103 3.81 -8.59 0.12
N ALA A 104 2.58 -8.08 0.02
CA ALA A 104 1.40 -8.95 0.03
C ALA A 104 1.26 -9.79 -1.24
N PHE A 105 1.46 -9.22 -2.43
CA PHE A 105 1.28 -9.95 -3.69
C PHE A 105 2.21 -11.16 -3.83
N PRO A 106 3.55 -11.06 -3.62
CA PRO A 106 4.41 -12.25 -3.65
C PRO A 106 4.01 -13.31 -2.62
N LEU A 107 3.63 -12.88 -1.41
CA LEU A 107 3.20 -13.78 -0.33
C LEU A 107 1.91 -14.52 -0.70
N VAL A 108 0.91 -13.80 -1.19
CA VAL A 108 -0.38 -14.34 -1.57
C VAL A 108 -0.25 -15.27 -2.76
N TYR A 109 0.52 -14.89 -3.77
CA TYR A 109 0.79 -15.74 -4.92
C TYR A 109 1.47 -17.05 -4.51
N ALA A 110 2.47 -16.99 -3.62
CA ALA A 110 3.14 -18.20 -3.15
C ALA A 110 2.15 -19.15 -2.44
N ILE A 111 1.28 -18.63 -1.58
CA ILE A 111 0.36 -19.46 -0.78
C ILE A 111 -0.83 -19.96 -1.63
N TRP A 112 -1.55 -19.03 -2.27
CA TRP A 112 -2.85 -19.23 -2.92
C TRP A 112 -2.83 -19.13 -4.45
N GLY A 113 -1.70 -18.78 -5.06
CA GLY A 113 -1.55 -18.71 -6.52
C GLY A 113 -2.37 -17.58 -7.15
N MET A 114 -2.77 -17.81 -8.40
CA MET A 114 -3.40 -16.80 -9.24
C MET A 114 -4.79 -16.37 -8.74
N SER A 115 -5.57 -17.31 -8.20
CA SER A 115 -6.88 -17.00 -7.62
C SER A 115 -6.74 -16.05 -6.43
N GLY A 116 -5.81 -16.32 -5.51
CA GLY A 116 -5.52 -15.43 -4.38
C GLY A 116 -5.12 -14.02 -4.82
N LEU A 117 -4.31 -13.90 -5.88
CA LEU A 117 -3.96 -12.61 -6.46
C LEU A 117 -5.16 -11.83 -6.98
N THR A 118 -6.18 -12.49 -7.56
CA THR A 118 -7.41 -11.83 -8.00
C THR A 118 -8.19 -11.21 -6.83
N TYR A 119 -8.28 -11.90 -5.70
CA TYR A 119 -8.92 -11.33 -4.50
C TYR A 119 -8.09 -10.18 -3.89
N PHE A 120 -6.77 -10.35 -3.84
CA PHE A 120 -5.87 -9.34 -3.28
C PHE A 120 -5.69 -8.11 -4.17
N SER A 121 -5.84 -8.22 -5.49
CA SER A 121 -5.85 -7.06 -6.37
C SER A 121 -7.10 -6.20 -6.15
N MET A 122 -8.25 -6.82 -5.87
CA MET A 122 -9.45 -6.08 -5.44
C MET A 122 -9.28 -5.45 -4.06
N PHE A 123 -8.58 -6.14 -3.14
CA PHE A 123 -8.15 -5.54 -1.87
C PHE A 123 -7.25 -4.31 -2.11
N ASP A 124 -6.29 -4.40 -3.03
CA ASP A 124 -5.37 -3.31 -3.38
C ASP A 124 -6.09 -2.06 -3.93
N VAL A 125 -7.15 -2.30 -4.72
CA VAL A 125 -8.05 -1.23 -5.17
C VAL A 125 -8.68 -0.51 -3.98
N GLY A 126 -9.23 -1.25 -3.01
CA GLY A 126 -9.80 -0.68 -1.79
C GLY A 126 -8.78 0.10 -0.95
N THR A 127 -7.58 -0.46 -0.75
CA THR A 127 -6.51 0.22 -0.01
C THR A 127 -5.99 1.46 -0.73
N SER A 128 -5.99 1.48 -2.07
CA SER A 128 -5.62 2.67 -2.84
C SER A 128 -6.56 3.84 -2.54
N PHE A 129 -7.87 3.61 -2.45
CA PHE A 129 -8.82 4.65 -2.04
C PHE A 129 -8.60 5.13 -0.60
N LEU A 130 -8.25 4.23 0.33
CA LEU A 130 -7.90 4.64 1.70
C LEU A 130 -6.67 5.55 1.72
N VAL A 131 -5.63 5.20 0.96
CA VAL A 131 -4.39 5.98 0.88
C VAL A 131 -4.63 7.35 0.24
N PHE A 132 -5.27 7.38 -0.95
CA PHE A 132 -5.50 8.63 -1.68
C PHE A 132 -6.60 9.51 -1.05
N GLY A 133 -7.55 8.90 -0.34
CA GLY A 133 -8.60 9.61 0.37
C GLY A 133 -8.19 9.92 1.81
N ILE A 134 -8.36 8.94 2.69
CA ILE A 134 -8.25 9.13 4.15
C ILE A 134 -6.82 9.49 4.57
N ALA A 135 -5.81 8.73 4.15
CA ALA A 135 -4.43 8.96 4.56
C ALA A 135 -3.92 10.32 4.07
N TYR A 136 -4.24 10.69 2.82
CA TYR A 136 -3.90 11.99 2.26
C TYR A 136 -4.54 13.15 3.04
N ILE A 137 -5.83 13.04 3.38
CA ILE A 137 -6.55 14.05 4.19
C ILE A 137 -5.91 14.17 5.58
N LEU A 138 -5.69 13.05 6.27
CA LEU A 138 -5.10 13.04 7.60
C LEU A 138 -3.68 13.60 7.60
N GLY A 139 -2.85 13.17 6.65
CA GLY A 139 -1.50 13.70 6.52
C GLY A 139 -1.48 15.19 6.25
N SER A 140 -2.36 15.68 5.40
CA SER A 140 -2.50 17.12 5.13
C SER A 140 -3.04 17.90 6.34
N TYR A 141 -3.93 17.31 7.14
CA TYR A 141 -4.51 17.94 8.33
C TYR A 141 -3.50 18.04 9.50
N PHE A 142 -2.70 16.99 9.68
CA PHE A 142 -1.70 16.91 10.74
C PHE A 142 -0.34 17.49 10.37
N SER A 143 -0.05 17.72 9.07
CA SER A 143 1.15 18.43 8.62
C SER A 143 1.15 19.91 9.01
N GLU A 144 2.34 20.50 9.23
CA GLU A 144 2.50 21.92 9.55
C GLU A 144 1.98 22.87 8.45
N GLU A 145 2.01 22.45 7.17
CA GLU A 145 1.55 23.28 6.06
C GLU A 145 0.02 23.39 5.94
N GLY A 146 -0.76 22.50 6.56
CA GLY A 146 -2.23 22.54 6.56
C GLY A 146 -2.92 22.32 5.19
N LEU A 147 -4.07 21.66 5.23
CA LEU A 147 -4.84 21.22 4.05
C LEU A 147 -5.23 22.35 3.08
N ARG A 148 -5.47 23.56 3.60
CA ARG A 148 -5.94 24.73 2.83
C ARG A 148 -4.84 25.35 1.95
N LEU A 149 -3.58 25.36 2.41
CA LEU A 149 -2.45 25.93 1.66
C LEU A 149 -2.02 25.03 0.50
N ARG A 150 -2.19 23.71 0.60
CA ARG A 150 -1.88 22.77 -0.50
C ARG A 150 -2.90 22.77 -1.63
N LEU A 151 -4.20 22.87 -1.33
CA LEU A 151 -5.23 22.97 -2.37
C LEU A 151 -5.06 24.25 -3.20
N LEU A 152 -4.76 25.38 -2.55
CA LEU A 152 -4.47 26.65 -3.22
C LEU A 152 -3.17 26.60 -4.04
N LYS A 153 -2.14 25.87 -3.58
CA LYS A 153 -0.89 25.64 -4.34
C LYS A 153 -1.13 24.71 -5.54
N LEU A 154 -1.96 23.68 -5.40
CA LEU A 154 -2.30 22.75 -6.50
C LEU A 154 -3.07 23.46 -7.60
N GLU A 155 -4.08 24.27 -7.26
CA GLU A 155 -4.78 25.10 -8.25
C GLU A 155 -3.83 26.07 -8.95
N LYS A 156 -2.96 26.77 -8.20
CA LYS A 156 -1.97 27.68 -8.80
C LYS A 156 -0.98 26.98 -9.72
N ASN A 157 -0.49 25.80 -9.33
CA ASN A 157 0.48 25.05 -10.12
C ASN A 157 -0.16 24.47 -11.38
N LEU A 158 -1.44 24.05 -11.33
CA LEU A 158 -2.17 23.63 -12.51
C LEU A 158 -2.42 24.79 -13.47
N VAL A 159 -2.85 25.96 -12.97
CA VAL A 159 -3.08 27.15 -13.81
C VAL A 159 -1.79 27.63 -14.49
N ASN A 160 -0.66 27.65 -13.79
CA ASN A 160 0.63 28.04 -14.36
C ASN A 160 1.26 26.98 -15.27
N GLN A 161 0.71 25.77 -15.33
CA GLN A 161 1.18 24.72 -16.25
C GLN A 161 0.40 24.74 -17.58
N PHE A 162 -0.71 25.49 -17.64
CA PHE A 162 -1.55 25.69 -18.83
C PHE A 162 -1.53 27.13 -19.37
N LEU A 163 -0.75 28.03 -18.77
CA LEU A 163 -0.39 29.38 -19.27
C LEU A 163 1.10 29.43 -19.58
#